data_AF-A0A0U2JUB9-F1
#
_entry.id   AF-A0A0U2JUB9-F1
#
_cell.length_a   1.000
_cell.length_b   1.000
_cell.length_c   1.000
_cell.angle_alpha   90.00
_cell.angle_beta   90.00
_cell.angle_gamma   90.00
#
_symmetry.space_group_name_H-M   'P 1'
#
loop_
_entity.id
_entity.type
_entity.pdbx_description
1 polymer ?
#
loop_
_entity_poly.entity_id
_entity_poly.type
_entity_poly.pdbx_seq_one_letter_code
_entity_poly.pdbx_strand_id
1 'polypeptide(L)'
;MFKETWNLGVVLLLLVMATAFVGYVLPWGQMSFWGATVITNLLSAIPYIGTMMVEWIWGGFSVDNATLIRFFTFHFLLPFAVMGASILHLLFLHETG
;
A
#
# COMPACT_ATOMS: atom_id res chain seq x y z
N MET A 1 19.32 12.89 -16.50
CA MET A 1 20.07 13.18 -15.27
C MET A 1 19.24 12.88 -14.02
N PHE A 2 17.91 13.09 -13.99
CA PHE A 2 17.10 12.82 -12.79
C PHE A 2 16.10 11.65 -12.90
N LYS A 3 16.29 10.71 -13.83
CA LYS A 3 15.25 9.69 -14.09
C LYS A 3 15.15 8.71 -12.91
N GLU A 4 16.28 8.37 -12.33
CA GLU A 4 16.45 7.44 -11.21
C GLU A 4 15.80 8.02 -9.95
N THR A 5 16.21 9.24 -9.57
CA THR A 5 15.62 10.00 -8.46
C THR A 5 14.12 10.20 -8.64
N TRP A 6 13.66 10.59 -9.84
CA TRP A 6 12.24 10.76 -10.13
C TRP A 6 11.44 9.47 -10.00
N ASN A 7 11.91 8.37 -10.60
CA ASN A 7 11.24 7.08 -10.54
C ASN A 7 11.15 6.56 -9.09
N LEU A 8 12.21 6.75 -8.28
CA LEU A 8 12.15 6.44 -6.86
C LEU A 8 11.19 7.36 -6.09
N GLY A 9 11.05 8.63 -6.49
CA GLY A 9 10.04 9.54 -5.96
C GLY A 9 8.61 9.04 -6.23
N VAL A 10 8.34 8.52 -7.44
CA VAL A 10 7.05 7.89 -7.77
C VAL A 10 6.82 6.62 -6.96
N VAL A 11 7.85 5.79 -6.76
CA VAL A 11 7.77 4.61 -5.89
C VAL A 11 7.46 5.02 -4.44
N LEU A 12 8.14 6.04 -3.92
CA LEU A 12 7.89 6.59 -2.59
C LEU A 12 6.47 7.11 -2.44
N LEU A 13 5.96 7.84 -3.44
CA LEU A 13 4.57 8.31 -3.47
C LEU A 13 3.59 7.14 -3.30
N LEU A 14 3.75 6.09 -4.11
CA LEU A 14 2.89 4.91 -4.05
C LEU A 14 3.03 4.15 -2.72
N LEU A 15 4.24 4.01 -2.19
CA LEU A 15 4.49 3.36 -0.90
C LEU A 15 3.85 4.11 0.26
N VAL A 16 3.96 5.44 0.30
CA VAL A 16 3.36 6.27 1.36
C VAL A 16 1.84 6.27 1.25
N MET A 17 1.28 6.35 0.03
CA MET A 17 -0.17 6.20 -0.18
C MET A 17 -0.67 4.85 0.34
N ALA A 18 0.02 3.75 0.02
CA ALA A 18 -0.32 2.43 0.51
C ALA A 18 -0.23 2.35 2.04
N THR A 19 0.86 2.85 2.64
CA THR A 19 1.10 2.88 4.09
C THR A 19 0.00 3.64 4.82
N ALA A 20 -0.35 4.84 4.34
CA ALA A 20 -1.38 5.68 4.93
C ALA A 20 -2.76 5.04 4.81
N PHE A 21 -3.07 4.45 3.66
CA PHE A 21 -4.34 3.74 3.46
C PHE A 21 -4.52 2.58 4.44
N VAL A 22 -3.54 1.66 4.55
CA VAL A 22 -3.68 0.53 5.48
C VAL A 22 -3.68 0.98 6.95
N GLY A 23 -3.04 2.11 7.27
CA GLY A 23 -3.11 2.75 8.58
C GLY A 23 -4.48 3.36 8.90
N TYR A 24 -5.12 3.99 7.90
CA TYR A 24 -6.46 4.56 8.02
C TYR A 24 -7.54 3.49 8.27
N VAL A 25 -7.28 2.24 7.90
CA VAL A 25 -8.19 1.12 8.16
C VAL A 25 -8.18 0.70 9.63
N LEU A 26 -7.09 0.92 10.36
CA LEU A 26 -6.88 0.36 11.71
C LEU A 26 -7.87 0.82 12.80
N PRO A 27 -8.37 2.07 12.82
CA PRO A 27 -9.38 2.50 13.79
C PRO A 27 -10.73 1.78 13.65
N TRP A 28 -10.93 1.05 12.55
CA TRP A 28 -12.11 0.21 12.30
C TRP A 28 -13.46 0.94 12.40
N GLY A 29 -13.50 2.22 12.01
CA GLY A 29 -14.73 3.00 11.87
C GLY A 29 -15.46 2.75 10.54
N GLN A 30 -16.63 3.36 10.35
CA GLN A 30 -17.42 3.24 9.12
C GLN A 30 -16.61 3.58 7.86
N MET A 31 -15.92 4.73 7.86
CA MET A 31 -15.10 5.15 6.72
C MET A 31 -13.88 4.25 6.52
N SER A 32 -13.31 3.70 7.59
CA SER A 32 -12.21 2.72 7.51
C SER A 32 -12.68 1.42 6.82
N PHE A 33 -13.83 0.89 7.23
CA PHE A 33 -14.40 -0.34 6.67
C PHE A 33 -14.79 -0.19 5.20
N TRP A 34 -15.54 0.88 4.87
CA TRP A 34 -15.95 1.13 3.48
C TRP A 34 -14.77 1.54 2.60
N GLY A 35 -13.81 2.28 3.15
CA GLY A 35 -12.56 2.62 2.46
C GLY A 35 -11.76 1.36 2.11
N ALA A 36 -11.60 0.43 3.06
CA ALA A 36 -10.96 -0.86 2.82
C ALA A 36 -11.66 -1.63 1.70
N THR A 37 -13.00 -1.70 1.76
CA THR A 37 -13.84 -2.39 0.77
C THR A 37 -13.68 -1.80 -0.63
N VAL A 38 -13.82 -0.49 -0.80
CA VAL A 38 -13.78 0.16 -2.13
C VAL A 38 -12.39 0.09 -2.75
N ILE A 39 -11.34 0.45 -2.00
CA ILE A 39 -9.98 0.57 -2.55
C ILE A 39 -9.43 -0.80 -2.94
N THR A 40 -9.62 -1.84 -2.12
CA THR A 40 -9.16 -3.20 -2.46
C THR A 40 -9.95 -3.80 -3.63
N ASN A 41 -11.24 -3.47 -3.75
CA ASN A 41 -12.05 -3.91 -4.89
C ASN A 41 -11.61 -3.33 -6.24
N LEU A 42 -10.75 -2.30 -6.29
CA LEU A 42 -10.15 -1.86 -7.55
C LEU A 42 -9.41 -3.00 -8.27
N LEU A 43 -8.88 -3.99 -7.53
CA LEU A 43 -8.22 -5.17 -8.09
C LEU A 43 -9.19 -6.14 -8.79
N SER A 44 -10.49 -6.10 -8.46
CA SER A 44 -11.50 -6.92 -9.13
C SER A 44 -11.61 -6.63 -10.63
N ALA A 45 -11.17 -5.44 -11.06
CA ALA A 45 -11.15 -5.04 -12.47
C ALA A 45 -10.10 -5.79 -13.31
N ILE A 46 -9.17 -6.53 -12.68
CA ILE A 46 -8.17 -7.33 -13.39
C ILE A 46 -8.85 -8.58 -13.98
N PRO A 47 -8.79 -8.79 -15.31
CA PRO A 47 -9.43 -9.94 -15.96
C PRO A 47 -8.93 -11.27 -15.41
N TYR A 48 -9.83 -12.26 -15.32
CA TYR A 48 -9.61 -13.65 -14.93
C TYR A 48 -9.18 -13.89 -13.47
N ILE A 49 -8.37 -13.02 -12.87
CA ILE A 49 -7.79 -13.23 -11.53
C ILE A 49 -8.25 -12.19 -10.49
N GLY A 50 -8.96 -11.14 -10.89
CA GLY A 50 -9.29 -10.00 -10.02
C GLY A 50 -10.05 -10.38 -8.75
N THR A 51 -11.14 -11.14 -8.86
CA THR A 51 -11.92 -11.59 -7.70
C THR A 51 -11.08 -12.43 -6.73
N MET A 52 -10.26 -13.35 -7.26
CA MET A 52 -9.37 -14.17 -6.45
C MET A 52 -8.30 -13.33 -5.73
N MET A 53 -7.77 -12.28 -6.37
CA MET A 53 -6.83 -11.35 -5.71
C MET A 53 -7.48 -10.59 -4.56
N VAL A 54 -8.72 -10.13 -4.73
CA VAL A 54 -9.46 -9.41 -3.69
C VAL A 54 -9.71 -10.31 -2.48
N GLU A 55 -10.27 -11.50 -2.69
CA GLU A 55 -10.52 -12.48 -1.63
C GLU A 55 -9.22 -12.93 -0.95
N TRP A 56 -8.12 -13.06 -1.71
CA TRP A 56 -6.81 -13.37 -1.15
C TRP A 56 -6.27 -12.26 -0.27
N ILE A 57 -6.48 -10.98 -0.60
CA ILE A 57 -6.09 -9.85 0.25
C ILE A 57 -6.93 -9.83 1.53
N TRP A 58 -8.24 -10.03 1.42
CA TRP A 58 -9.13 -10.05 2.58
C TRP A 58 -8.91 -11.27 3.48
N GLY A 59 -8.49 -12.39 2.91
CA GLY A 59 -8.43 -13.67 3.64
C GLY A 59 -9.82 -14.23 3.93
N GLY A 60 -10.79 -13.93 3.06
CA GLY A 60 -12.20 -14.31 3.20
C GLY A 60 -13.07 -13.68 2.11
N PHE A 61 -14.39 -13.83 2.21
CA PHE A 61 -15.35 -13.32 1.22
C PHE A 61 -15.68 -11.83 1.37
N SER A 62 -15.25 -11.20 2.46
CA SER A 62 -15.46 -9.78 2.74
C SER A 62 -14.32 -9.24 3.61
N VAL A 63 -14.24 -7.91 3.72
CA VAL A 63 -13.38 -7.27 4.73
C VAL A 63 -13.85 -7.70 6.12
N ASP A 64 -12.96 -8.31 6.90
CA ASP A 64 -13.23 -8.79 8.26
C ASP A 64 -11.94 -8.79 9.12
N ASN A 65 -11.95 -9.41 10.29
CA ASN A 65 -10.84 -9.46 11.24
C ASN A 65 -9.54 -10.00 10.62
N ALA A 66 -9.62 -10.96 9.70
CA ALA A 66 -8.47 -11.45 8.96
C ALA A 66 -7.78 -10.33 8.15
N THR A 67 -8.56 -9.47 7.50
CA THR A 67 -8.07 -8.27 6.80
C THR A 67 -7.41 -7.30 7.76
N LEU A 68 -8.07 -6.99 8.88
CA LEU A 68 -7.58 -6.01 9.86
C LEU A 68 -6.20 -6.38 10.43
N ILE A 69 -6.03 -7.64 10.85
CA ILE A 69 -4.77 -8.12 11.40
C ILE A 69 -3.64 -8.04 10.36
N ARG A 70 -3.91 -8.44 9.11
CA ARG A 70 -2.93 -8.37 8.03
C ARG A 70 -2.58 -6.92 7.70
N PHE A 71 -3.57 -6.03 7.67
CA PHE A 71 -3.36 -4.60 7.40
C PHE A 71 -2.56 -3.93 8.51
N PHE A 72 -2.75 -4.33 9.77
CA PHE A 72 -1.89 -3.91 10.87
C PHE A 72 -0.43 -4.33 10.63
N THR A 73 -0.19 -5.59 10.27
CA THR A 73 1.16 -6.09 9.94
C THR A 73 1.78 -5.32 8.78
N PHE A 74 1.03 -5.06 7.70
CA PHE A 74 1.51 -4.27 6.57
C PHE A 74 1.78 -2.81 6.96
N HIS A 75 0.88 -2.18 7.71
CA HIS A 75 1.08 -0.80 8.18
C HIS A 75 2.32 -0.66 9.05
N PHE A 76 2.63 -1.68 9.85
CA PHE A 76 3.87 -1.72 10.62
C PHE A 76 5.12 -1.89 9.73
N LEU A 77 5.06 -2.76 8.72
CA LEU A 77 6.21 -3.10 7.87
C LEU A 77 6.54 -2.00 6.83
N LEU A 78 5.53 -1.45 6.16
CA LEU A 78 5.72 -0.55 5.02
C LEU A 78 6.51 0.74 5.34
N PRO A 79 6.41 1.38 6.52
CA PRO A 79 7.27 2.50 6.89
C PRO A 79 8.77 2.18 6.83
N PHE A 80 9.17 0.94 7.13
CA PHE A 80 10.58 0.52 6.99
C PHE A 80 10.98 0.37 5.52
N ALA A 81 10.05 -0.07 4.65
CA ALA A 81 10.27 -0.08 3.21
C ALA A 81 10.35 1.35 2.64
N VAL A 82 9.52 2.27 3.12
CA VAL A 82 9.60 3.71 2.80
C VAL A 82 10.97 4.27 3.20
N MET A 83 11.46 3.94 4.40
CA MET A 83 12.80 4.34 4.84
C MET A 83 13.89 3.84 3.88
N GLY A 84 13.87 2.57 3.49
CA GLY A 84 14.81 2.01 2.52
C GLY A 84 14.74 2.70 1.16
N ALA A 85 13.54 2.92 0.63
CA ALA A 85 13.34 3.64 -0.63
C ALA A 85 13.79 5.12 -0.54
N SER A 86 13.63 5.77 0.60
CA SER A 86 14.12 7.13 0.85
C SER A 86 15.64 7.20 0.85
N ILE A 87 16.33 6.21 1.44
CA ILE A 87 17.79 6.12 1.37
C ILE A 87 18.24 5.99 -0.09
N LEU A 88 17.60 5.13 -0.88
CA LEU A 88 17.92 4.99 -2.31
C LEU A 88 17.64 6.28 -3.09
N HIS A 89 16.52 6.95 -2.80
CA HIS A 89 16.14 8.20 -3.44
C HIS A 89 17.19 9.28 -3.21
N LEU A 90 17.66 9.42 -1.97
CA LEU A 90 18.71 10.37 -1.62
C LEU A 90 20.08 9.97 -2.19
N LEU A 91 20.38 8.68 -2.31
CA LEU A 91 21.60 8.21 -2.95
C LEU A 91 21.66 8.67 -4.41
N PHE A 92 20.61 8.45 -5.20
CA PHE A 92 20.60 8.91 -6.59
C PHE A 92 20.52 10.43 -6.73
N LEU A 93 19.89 11.12 -5.79
CA LEU A 93 19.95 12.58 -5.73
C LEU A 93 21.40 13.05 -5.54
N HIS A 94 22.12 12.47 -4.58
CA HIS A 94 23.50 12.82 -4.26
C HIS A 94 24.47 12.66 -5.44
N GLU A 95 24.26 11.67 -6.32
CA GLU A 95 25.05 11.52 -7.56
C GLU A 95 24.92 12.72 -8.53
N THR A 96 23.88 13.54 -8.38
CA THR A 96 23.55 14.62 -9.32
C THR A 96 23.37 16.01 -8.70
N GLY A 97 23.26 16.13 -7.38
CA GLY A 97 23.15 17.40 -6.63
C GLY A 97 22.10 17.37 -5.53
#